data_AF-A0A166FK36-F1
#
_entry.id   AF-A0A166FK36-F1
#
_cell.length_a   1.000
_cell.length_b   1.000
_cell.length_c   1.000
_cell.angle_alpha   90.00
_cell.angle_beta   90.00
_cell.angle_gamma   90.00
#
_symmetry.space_group_name_H-M   'P 1'
#
loop_
_entity.id
_entity.type
_entity.pdbx_description
1 polymer ?
#
loop_
_entity_poly.entity_id
_entity_poly.type
_entity_poly.pdbx_seq_one_letter_code
_entity_poly.pdbx_strand_id
1 'polypeptide(L)'
;KSQWKLLHKDQNELNASKPVFLRGINEYMTQQNAVDLALSADSRLASAYQTYQALLTDIRGHQAKALGRLLNTYQPTHSAMDTAITSFKKNYEAVLNSCRLSYSNGPIEGINRKIKTLKRIGYGFRNLTNFFNRIALIRE
;
A
#
# COMPACT_ATOMS: atom_id res chain seq x y z
N LYS A 1 4.53 -11.18 -17.28
CA LYS A 1 3.86 -10.27 -16.31
C LYS A 1 4.86 -9.81 -15.25
N SER A 2 4.74 -8.55 -14.81
CA SER A 2 5.13 -8.02 -13.48
C SER A 2 6.54 -7.45 -13.20
N GLN A 3 7.19 -6.76 -14.15
CA GLN A 3 8.34 -5.90 -13.80
C GLN A 3 7.91 -4.62 -13.06
N TRP A 4 6.70 -4.13 -13.29
CA TRP A 4 6.13 -2.97 -12.58
C TRP A 4 6.09 -3.15 -11.05
N LYS A 5 6.06 -4.39 -10.55
CA LYS A 5 6.09 -4.67 -9.10
C LYS A 5 7.41 -4.23 -8.45
N LEU A 6 8.50 -4.11 -9.22
CA LEU A 6 9.77 -3.60 -8.72
C LEU A 6 9.64 -2.16 -8.20
N LEU A 7 8.80 -1.34 -8.85
CA LEU A 7 8.54 0.04 -8.43
C LEU A 7 7.77 0.14 -7.10
N HIS A 8 7.12 -0.93 -6.65
CA HIS A 8 6.43 -0.98 -5.35
C HIS A 8 7.22 -1.72 -4.28
N LYS A 9 8.39 -2.26 -4.62
CA LYS A 9 9.22 -2.91 -3.63
C LYS A 9 9.93 -1.84 -2.80
N ASP A 10 10.17 -2.14 -1.53
CA ASP A 10 11.03 -1.31 -0.70
C ASP A 10 12.41 -1.23 -1.35
N GLN A 11 12.93 -0.02 -1.50
CA GLN A 11 14.21 0.20 -2.15
C GLN A 11 15.34 -0.61 -1.51
N ASN A 12 15.30 -0.82 -0.18
CA ASN A 12 16.32 -1.58 0.55
C ASN A 12 16.27 -3.08 0.25
N GLU A 13 15.15 -3.57 -0.28
CA GLU A 13 14.98 -4.96 -0.65
C GLU A 13 15.28 -5.22 -2.13
N LEU A 14 15.55 -4.19 -2.94
CA LEU A 14 15.90 -4.33 -4.35
C LEU A 14 17.26 -5.04 -4.49
N ASN A 15 17.29 -6.10 -5.31
CA ASN A 15 18.54 -6.82 -5.54
C ASN A 15 19.46 -6.02 -6.48
N ALA A 16 20.58 -5.54 -5.95
CA ALA A 16 21.59 -4.77 -6.68
C ALA A 16 22.77 -5.62 -7.21
N SER A 17 22.84 -6.92 -6.91
CA SER A 17 24.04 -7.74 -7.19
C SER A 17 23.81 -8.89 -8.16
N LYS A 18 22.62 -9.49 -8.15
CA LYS A 18 22.29 -10.67 -8.97
C LYS A 18 21.51 -10.24 -10.21
N PRO A 19 22.12 -10.24 -11.41
CA PRO A 19 21.41 -9.95 -12.64
C PRO A 19 20.42 -11.06 -12.96
N VAL A 20 19.25 -10.66 -13.47
CA VAL A 20 18.20 -11.57 -13.96
C VAL A 20 17.74 -11.11 -15.32
N PHE A 21 17.32 -12.05 -16.16
CA PHE A 21 16.78 -11.68 -17.47
C PHE A 21 15.41 -11.02 -17.33
N LEU A 22 15.34 -9.75 -17.73
CA LEU A 22 14.15 -8.93 -17.65
C LEU A 22 13.42 -8.90 -18.99
N ARG A 23 12.47 -9.82 -19.20
CA ARG A 23 11.71 -9.94 -20.48
C ARG A 23 11.10 -8.65 -21.04
N GLY A 24 10.63 -7.72 -20.21
CA GLY A 24 10.06 -6.45 -20.69
C GLY A 24 11.11 -5.44 -21.18
N ILE A 25 12.36 -5.59 -20.76
CA ILE A 25 13.51 -4.77 -21.19
C ILE A 25 14.38 -5.55 -22.20
N ASN A 26 14.20 -6.87 -22.27
CA ASN A 26 14.94 -7.81 -23.12
C ASN A 26 16.46 -7.86 -22.83
N GLU A 27 16.85 -7.68 -21.57
CA GLU A 27 18.26 -7.62 -21.15
C GLU A 27 18.48 -8.27 -19.77
N TYR A 28 19.71 -8.70 -19.48
CA TYR A 28 20.13 -9.12 -18.14
C TYR A 28 20.55 -7.90 -17.32
N MET A 29 19.85 -7.63 -16.23
CA MET A 29 20.22 -6.57 -15.29
C MET A 29 19.72 -6.84 -13.88
N THR A 30 20.23 -6.08 -12.93
CA THR A 30 19.81 -6.14 -11.52
C THR A 30 18.44 -5.46 -11.36
N GLN A 31 17.74 -5.74 -10.25
CA GLN A 31 16.46 -5.07 -9.97
C GLN A 31 16.65 -3.56 -9.77
N GLN A 32 17.77 -3.18 -9.14
CA GLN A 32 18.15 -1.78 -8.95
C GLN A 32 18.31 -1.07 -10.28
N ASN A 33 19.13 -1.61 -11.20
CA ASN A 33 19.37 -0.99 -12.52
C ASN A 33 18.06 -0.82 -13.31
N ALA A 34 17.15 -1.79 -13.22
CA ALA A 34 15.87 -1.72 -13.90
C ALA A 34 14.97 -0.60 -13.37
N VAL A 35 14.98 -0.39 -12.05
CA VAL A 35 14.29 0.74 -11.42
C VAL A 35 14.97 2.04 -11.82
N ASP A 36 16.29 2.15 -11.69
CA ASP A 36 17.06 3.35 -12.04
C ASP A 36 16.84 3.77 -13.49
N LEU A 37 16.84 2.81 -14.42
CA LEU A 37 16.52 3.04 -15.83
C LEU A 37 15.13 3.67 -15.99
N ALA A 38 14.11 3.12 -15.33
CA ALA A 38 12.76 3.66 -15.40
C ALA A 38 12.64 5.06 -14.79
N LEU A 39 13.32 5.31 -13.67
CA LEU A 39 13.32 6.63 -13.00
C LEU A 39 14.10 7.68 -13.80
N SER A 40 15.17 7.29 -14.49
CA SER A 40 15.94 8.17 -15.37
C SER A 40 15.15 8.62 -16.60
N ALA A 41 14.18 7.81 -17.04
CA ALA A 41 13.40 8.07 -18.25
C ALA A 41 12.25 9.08 -18.03
N ASP A 42 11.69 9.16 -16.82
CA ASP A 42 10.59 10.09 -16.49
C ASP A 42 10.77 10.71 -15.10
N SER A 43 11.05 12.02 -15.07
CA SER A 43 11.26 12.79 -13.83
C SER A 43 10.01 12.86 -12.95
N ARG A 44 8.80 12.80 -13.52
CA ARG A 44 7.55 12.76 -12.75
C ARG A 44 7.39 11.42 -12.06
N LEU A 45 7.74 10.32 -12.75
CA LEU A 45 7.78 9.00 -12.15
C LEU A 45 8.82 8.95 -11.02
N ALA A 46 10.00 9.53 -11.22
CA ALA A 46 11.03 9.64 -10.19
C ALA A 46 10.51 10.36 -8.95
N SER A 47 9.89 11.53 -9.10
CA SER A 47 9.32 12.30 -7.99
C SER A 47 8.24 11.52 -7.23
N ALA A 48 7.34 10.86 -7.96
CA ALA A 48 6.29 10.03 -7.35
C ALA A 48 6.88 8.83 -6.62
N TYR A 49 7.88 8.16 -7.21
CA TYR A 49 8.58 7.04 -6.58
C TYR A 49 9.28 7.45 -5.29
N GLN A 50 10.00 8.57 -5.28
CA GLN A 50 10.66 9.08 -4.06
C GLN A 50 9.66 9.37 -2.94
N THR A 51 8.53 10.01 -3.27
CA THR A 51 7.45 10.24 -2.30
C THR A 51 6.90 8.92 -1.76
N TYR A 52 6.67 7.94 -2.64
CA TYR A 52 6.19 6.61 -2.27
C TYR A 52 7.18 5.88 -1.35
N GLN A 53 8.47 5.87 -1.65
CA GLN A 53 9.48 5.22 -0.82
C GLN A 53 9.62 5.90 0.55
N ALA A 54 9.52 7.23 0.62
CA ALA A 54 9.51 7.97 1.88
C ALA A 54 8.29 7.58 2.74
N LEU A 55 7.08 7.57 2.15
CA LEU A 55 5.86 7.11 2.83
C LEU A 55 6.00 5.67 3.33
N LEU A 56 6.50 4.77 2.48
CA LEU A 56 6.67 3.36 2.81
C LEU A 56 7.63 3.18 4.00
N THR A 57 8.76 3.89 3.97
CA THR A 57 9.78 3.88 5.02
C THR A 57 9.21 4.38 6.34
N ASP A 58 8.51 5.52 6.32
CA ASP A 58 7.96 6.11 7.54
C ASP A 58 6.88 5.22 8.15
N ILE A 59 6.01 4.62 7.34
CA ILE A 59 4.93 3.74 7.80
C ILE A 59 5.51 2.43 8.37
N ARG A 60 6.39 1.75 7.62
CA ARG A 60 7.01 0.49 8.07
C ARG A 60 7.91 0.70 9.30
N GLY A 61 8.59 1.84 9.37
CA GLY A 61 9.44 2.22 10.47
C GLY A 61 8.69 2.79 11.68
N HIS A 62 7.36 2.85 11.65
CA HIS A 62 6.53 3.44 12.71
C HIS A 62 6.91 4.90 13.04
N GLN A 63 7.39 5.67 12.06
CA GLN A 63 7.91 7.03 12.23
C GLN A 63 6.82 8.09 12.04
N ALA A 64 5.86 8.15 12.95
CA ALA A 64 4.72 9.08 12.85
C ALA A 64 5.12 10.56 12.69
N LYS A 65 6.21 11.00 13.35
CA LYS A 65 6.70 12.39 13.22
C LYS A 65 7.25 12.68 11.82
N ALA A 66 7.99 11.74 11.24
CA ALA A 66 8.53 11.88 9.89
C ALA A 66 7.40 11.88 8.86
N LEU A 67 6.45 10.94 9.00
CA LEU A 67 5.26 10.86 8.15
C LEU A 67 4.45 12.15 8.16
N GLY A 68 4.18 12.70 9.35
CA GLY A 68 3.46 13.97 9.48
C GLY A 68 4.18 15.13 8.79
N ARG A 69 5.51 15.20 8.94
CA ARG A 69 6.32 16.21 8.24
C ARG A 69 6.22 16.04 6.72
N LEU A 70 6.41 14.82 6.21
CA LEU A 70 6.34 14.50 4.79
C LEU A 70 4.99 14.92 4.18
N LEU A 71 3.88 14.57 4.84
CA LEU A 71 2.55 14.96 4.39
C LEU A 71 2.40 16.49 4.37
N ASN A 72 2.85 17.20 5.40
CA ASN A 72 2.69 18.66 5.49
C ASN A 72 3.57 19.42 4.49
N THR A 73 4.78 18.93 4.20
CA THR A 73 5.71 19.58 3.26
C THR A 73 5.51 19.17 1.80
N TYR A 74 4.69 18.16 1.53
CA TYR A 74 4.42 17.68 0.18
C TYR A 74 3.85 18.78 -0.71
N GLN A 75 4.48 18.98 -1.87
CA GLN A 75 4.03 19.88 -2.92
C GLN A 75 3.36 19.09 -4.05
N PRO A 76 2.15 19.49 -4.50
CA PRO A 76 1.46 18.81 -5.59
C PRO A 76 2.28 18.81 -6.89
N THR A 77 2.27 17.68 -7.61
CA THR A 77 3.03 17.51 -8.86
C THR A 77 2.13 17.23 -10.07
N HIS A 78 0.82 17.45 -9.94
CA HIS A 78 -0.20 17.08 -10.93
C HIS A 78 -0.15 15.60 -11.32
N SER A 79 0.04 14.74 -10.32
CA SER A 79 0.13 13.29 -10.51
C SER A 79 -0.88 12.54 -9.65
N ALA A 80 -1.05 11.24 -9.91
CA ALA A 80 -1.90 10.38 -9.07
C ALA A 80 -1.46 10.34 -7.60
N MET A 81 -0.20 10.70 -7.31
CA MET A 81 0.31 10.82 -5.93
C MET A 81 -0.45 11.90 -5.15
N ASP A 82 -0.88 12.98 -5.80
CA ASP A 82 -1.60 14.09 -5.16
C ASP A 82 -2.91 13.60 -4.53
N THR A 83 -3.63 12.71 -5.22
CA THR A 83 -4.86 12.09 -4.72
C THR A 83 -4.60 11.21 -3.49
N ALA A 84 -3.50 10.44 -3.52
CA ALA A 84 -3.11 9.60 -2.38
C ALA A 84 -2.74 10.46 -1.16
N ILE A 85 -1.90 11.48 -1.35
CA ILE A 85 -1.51 12.41 -0.28
C ILE A 85 -2.73 13.18 0.25
N THR A 86 -3.64 13.63 -0.61
CA THR A 86 -4.89 14.28 -0.20
C THR A 86 -5.73 13.36 0.68
N SER A 87 -5.82 12.08 0.33
CA SER A 87 -6.53 11.08 1.12
C SER A 87 -5.87 10.84 2.48
N PHE A 88 -4.54 10.84 2.55
CA PHE A 88 -3.81 10.78 3.82
C PHE A 88 -4.00 12.03 4.66
N LYS A 89 -3.94 13.22 4.08
CA LYS A 89 -4.22 14.49 4.78
C LYS A 89 -5.65 14.54 5.32
N LYS A 90 -6.63 14.06 4.55
CA LYS A 90 -8.03 13.97 5.01
C LYS A 90 -8.19 13.07 6.24
N ASN A 91 -7.38 12.02 6.34
CA ASN A 91 -7.42 11.05 7.44
C ASN A 91 -6.18 11.15 8.34
N TYR A 92 -5.62 12.36 8.49
CA TYR A 92 -4.29 12.59 9.05
C TYR A 92 -4.05 11.91 10.40
N GLU A 93 -4.95 12.12 11.37
CA GLU A 93 -4.81 11.51 12.70
C GLU A 93 -4.86 9.97 12.65
N ALA A 94 -5.73 9.38 11.82
CA ALA A 94 -5.80 7.93 11.67
C ALA A 94 -4.51 7.36 11.05
N VAL A 95 -3.94 8.07 10.06
CA VAL A 95 -2.68 7.70 9.42
C VAL A 95 -1.49 7.83 10.38
N LEU A 96 -1.46 8.86 11.23
CA LEU A 96 -0.41 8.96 12.25
C LEU A 96 -0.57 7.91 13.34
N ASN A 97 -1.80 7.63 13.75
CA ASN A 97 -2.09 6.64 14.79
C ASN A 97 -1.78 5.21 14.32
N SER A 98 -1.92 4.90 13.02
CA SER A 98 -1.48 3.59 12.50
C SER A 98 0.03 3.37 12.63
N CYS A 99 0.82 4.44 12.66
CA CYS A 99 2.26 4.37 12.91
C CYS A 99 2.58 4.31 14.40
N ARG A 100 1.77 4.94 15.26
CA ARG A 100 2.01 5.00 16.73
C ARG A 100 1.53 3.75 17.46
N LEU A 101 0.42 3.18 17.02
CA LEU A 101 -0.24 2.07 17.69
C LEU A 101 0.19 0.75 17.06
N SER A 102 0.27 -0.30 17.89
CA SER A 102 0.60 -1.66 17.44
C SER A 102 -0.62 -2.45 16.96
N TYR A 103 -1.79 -1.80 16.82
CA TYR A 103 -3.00 -2.48 16.38
C TYR A 103 -2.93 -2.81 14.89
N SER A 104 -3.23 -4.05 14.55
CA SER A 104 -3.40 -4.46 13.16
C SER A 104 -4.86 -4.46 12.77
N ASN A 105 -5.15 -4.26 11.48
CA ASN A 105 -6.50 -4.45 10.93
C ASN A 105 -6.89 -5.94 10.81
N GLY A 106 -5.98 -6.87 11.15
CA GLY A 106 -6.16 -8.31 10.96
C GLY A 106 -7.45 -8.87 11.55
N PRO A 107 -7.78 -8.59 12.84
CA PRO A 107 -9.04 -9.06 13.44
C PRO A 107 -10.29 -8.53 12.72
N ILE A 108 -10.33 -7.23 12.41
CA ILE A 108 -11.45 -6.58 11.71
C ILE A 108 -11.59 -7.15 10.29
N GLU A 109 -10.48 -7.32 9.58
CA GLU A 109 -10.47 -7.95 8.25
C GLU A 109 -10.93 -9.42 8.30
N GLY A 110 -10.55 -10.15 9.35
CA GLY A 110 -10.99 -11.52 9.61
C GLY A 110 -12.50 -11.61 9.76
N ILE A 111 -13.08 -10.76 10.60
CA ILE A 111 -14.54 -10.66 10.77
C ILE A 111 -15.21 -10.29 9.44
N ASN A 112 -14.70 -9.26 8.74
CA ASN A 112 -15.22 -8.86 7.44
C ASN A 112 -15.20 -9.98 6.40
N ARG A 113 -14.15 -10.82 6.39
CA ARG A 113 -14.09 -12.01 5.53
C ARG A 113 -15.14 -13.04 5.92
N LYS A 114 -15.30 -13.35 7.21
CA LYS A 114 -16.33 -14.29 7.70
C LYS A 114 -17.74 -13.81 7.29
N ILE A 115 -18.05 -12.52 7.45
CA ILE A 115 -19.32 -11.91 7.02
C ILE A 115 -19.51 -12.00 5.50
N LYS A 116 -18.49 -11.68 4.71
CA LYS A 116 -18.54 -11.79 3.24
C LYS A 116 -18.77 -13.23 2.79
N THR A 117 -18.13 -14.21 3.43
CA THR A 117 -18.35 -15.64 3.19
C THR A 117 -19.78 -16.03 3.53
N LEU A 118 -20.29 -15.64 4.70
CA LEU A 118 -21.68 -15.88 5.12
C LEU A 118 -22.68 -15.35 4.08
N LYS A 119 -22.47 -14.13 3.59
CA LYS A 119 -23.30 -13.52 2.54
C LYS A 119 -23.26 -14.33 1.23
N ARG A 120 -22.08 -14.84 0.85
CA ARG A 120 -21.89 -15.63 -0.38
C ARG A 120 -22.57 -17.00 -0.31
N ILE A 121 -22.44 -17.72 0.81
CA ILE A 121 -23.04 -19.05 0.99
C ILE A 121 -24.56 -18.99 1.20
N GLY A 122 -25.07 -17.86 1.70
CA GLY A 122 -26.50 -17.70 1.98
C GLY A 122 -27.37 -17.44 0.76
N TYR A 123 -26.79 -17.23 -0.44
CA TYR A 123 -27.50 -16.85 -1.69
C TYR A 123 -28.49 -15.67 -1.54
N GLY A 124 -28.27 -14.83 -0.53
CA GLY A 124 -29.19 -13.76 -0.14
C GLY A 124 -30.03 -14.13 1.08
N PHE A 125 -30.07 -13.23 2.07
CA PHE A 125 -30.95 -13.37 3.22
C PHE A 125 -32.24 -12.59 2.97
N ARG A 126 -33.38 -13.28 2.91
CA ARG A 126 -34.70 -12.62 2.81
C ARG A 126 -35.04 -11.79 4.04
N ASN A 127 -34.48 -12.16 5.21
CA ASN A 127 -34.68 -11.48 6.48
C ASN A 127 -33.33 -10.98 7.03
N LEU A 128 -33.19 -9.67 7.19
CA LEU A 128 -31.99 -9.01 7.73
C LEU A 128 -31.71 -9.40 9.18
N THR A 129 -32.74 -9.58 10.01
CA THR A 129 -32.59 -10.03 11.40
C THR A 129 -31.91 -11.40 11.46
N ASN A 130 -32.29 -12.32 10.57
CA ASN A 130 -31.64 -13.64 10.49
C ASN A 130 -30.18 -13.53 10.04
N PHE A 131 -29.85 -12.56 9.18
CA PHE A 131 -28.46 -12.29 8.79
C PHE A 131 -27.64 -11.76 9.96
N PHE A 132 -28.14 -10.75 10.69
CA PHE A 132 -27.46 -10.21 11.87
C PHE A 132 -27.30 -11.24 12.98
N ASN A 133 -28.33 -12.06 13.24
CA ASN A 133 -28.25 -13.16 14.20
C ASN A 133 -27.14 -14.15 13.83
N ARG A 134 -27.00 -14.49 12.55
CA ARG A 134 -25.90 -15.35 12.09
C ARG A 134 -24.53 -14.67 12.22
N ILE A 135 -24.43 -13.36 11.97
CA ILE A 135 -23.18 -12.62 12.20
C ILE A 135 -22.81 -12.63 13.68
N ALA A 136 -23.78 -12.40 14.58
CA ALA A 136 -23.55 -12.42 16.03
C ALA A 136 -23.09 -13.79 16.56
N LEU A 137 -23.46 -14.88 15.86
CA LEU A 137 -23.00 -16.23 16.16
C LEU A 137 -21.60 -16.56 15.61
N ILE A 138 -20.99 -15.68 14.82
CA ILE A 138 -19.60 -15.83 14.37
C ILE A 138 -18.68 -15.62 15.58
N ARG A 139 -18.18 -16.71 16.17
CA ARG A 139 -17.15 -16.65 17.20
C ARG A 139 -15.79 -16.29 16.58
N GLU A 140 -14.98 -15.55 17.32
CA GLU A 140 -13.60 -15.20 16.94
C GLU A 140 -12.74 -16.45 16.75
#